data_AF-A0A241VEY4-F1
#
_entry.id   AF-A0A241VEY4-F1
#
_cell.length_a   1.000
_cell.length_b   1.000
_cell.length_c   1.000
_cell.angle_alpha   90.00
_cell.angle_beta   90.00
_cell.angle_gamma   90.00
#
_symmetry.space_group_name_H-M   'P 1'
#
loop_
_entity.id
_entity.type
_entity.pdbx_description
1 polymer ?
#
loop_
_entity_poly.entity_id
_entity_poly.type
_entity_poly.pdbx_seq_one_letter_code
_entity_poly.pdbx_strand_id
1 'polypeptide(L)'
;MPPVQAGIKTPGIYTDVNINTQRAGLPSNEHKVLFVTDDAKIMTQPVAIYDEADAADKIVANSKVGKMIKAAVKTNRLVDAYAITLAVDNTNPEAPFIDIDETLDIIAPLGHTIIALNSAPTVGDQTMAWTDHLNFVGDAIEQRPAILVIPFTDIHAEELNVPRLGGTRAAGTVKAKSNAEITIEAGTKLTDGKGHFWSIISTTVVQPNITTEISVTADQIGASWNFTGTSLIWVSPIAGLSGTAEVISIAGGSDEEELEVWRARMLESKQLGQARDRGSDLERAMKSVPGVDKIYIYKKRRGLGSMDVSITAVGSPPTLPNQALIDTAQIVLDEEAGFWADCRVYSPTQQLIDITAAVKGMGVNFTDVETTIRNYIAELAPVEEYQANVLVSRIMALANVEDVVLTPNSNVQPIVNWMHTYWLRTGTVLVSAAP
;
A
#
# COMPACT_ATOMS: atom_id res chain seq x y z
N MET A 1 14.74 -14.47 79.81
CA MET A 1 14.47 -14.52 78.36
C MET A 1 15.74 -14.13 77.61
N PRO A 2 15.98 -14.73 76.43
CA PRO A 2 17.28 -14.78 75.76
C PRO A 2 17.70 -13.43 75.12
N PRO A 3 18.99 -13.24 74.77
CA PRO A 3 19.46 -12.02 74.11
C PRO A 3 18.87 -11.88 72.70
N VAL A 4 18.43 -10.67 72.37
CA VAL A 4 17.98 -10.27 71.02
C VAL A 4 19.18 -10.30 70.07
N GLN A 5 19.05 -10.96 68.93
CA GLN A 5 20.10 -11.10 67.90
C GLN A 5 20.63 -9.74 67.43
N ALA A 6 21.95 -9.67 67.22
CA ALA A 6 22.62 -8.52 66.64
C ALA A 6 22.11 -8.28 65.20
N GLY A 7 21.54 -7.09 64.96
CA GLY A 7 21.21 -6.62 63.61
C GLY A 7 19.80 -6.05 63.42
N ILE A 8 18.88 -6.21 64.37
CA ILE A 8 17.53 -5.63 64.24
C ILE A 8 17.50 -4.23 64.87
N LYS A 9 17.69 -3.20 64.04
CA LYS A 9 17.21 -1.85 64.36
C LYS A 9 15.77 -1.74 63.82
N THR A 10 14.81 -1.58 64.74
CA THR A 10 13.42 -1.26 64.43
C THR A 10 13.30 0.12 63.75
N PRO A 11 12.31 0.33 62.85
CA PRO A 11 12.24 1.52 62.00
C PRO A 11 12.06 2.79 62.82
N GLY A 12 12.99 3.73 62.69
CA GLY A 12 12.74 5.11 63.05
C GLY A 12 11.73 5.68 62.07
N ILE A 13 10.61 6.18 62.59
CA ILE A 13 9.63 6.93 61.81
C ILE A 13 10.35 8.16 61.24
N TYR A 14 10.60 8.17 59.93
CA TYR A 14 10.96 9.36 59.17
C TYR A 14 9.75 9.76 58.35
N THR A 15 8.93 10.64 58.94
CA THR A 15 8.00 11.48 58.18
C THR A 15 8.82 12.54 57.47
N ASP A 16 9.33 12.23 56.28
CA ASP A 16 9.78 13.27 55.36
C ASP A 16 8.80 13.39 54.20
N VAL A 17 8.19 14.56 54.19
CA VAL A 17 7.32 15.10 53.16
C VAL A 17 8.08 15.06 51.84
N ASN A 18 7.48 14.44 50.82
CA ASN A 18 7.99 14.46 49.45
C ASN A 18 7.92 15.90 48.91
N ILE A 19 8.93 16.71 49.23
CA ILE A 19 9.23 17.92 48.49
C ILE A 19 9.98 17.46 47.23
N ASN A 20 9.49 17.84 46.05
CA ASN A 20 10.05 17.53 44.73
C ASN A 20 11.42 18.20 44.50
N THR A 21 12.35 18.12 45.45
CA THR A 21 13.71 18.61 45.32
C THR A 21 14.60 17.41 44.99
N GLN A 22 15.20 17.44 43.81
CA GLN A 22 16.05 16.39 43.26
C GLN A 22 17.15 16.03 44.29
N ARG A 23 17.26 14.74 44.65
CA ARG A 23 18.34 14.27 45.53
C ARG A 23 19.67 14.38 44.77
N ALA A 24 20.44 15.43 45.05
CA ALA A 24 21.82 15.58 44.60
C ALA A 24 22.67 14.46 45.24
N GLY A 25 22.95 13.40 44.47
CA GLY A 25 23.79 12.29 44.94
C GLY A 25 23.54 10.94 44.26
N LEU A 26 22.44 10.78 43.51
CA LEU A 26 22.31 9.69 42.54
C LEU A 26 22.68 10.24 41.16
N PRO A 27 23.52 9.53 40.36
CA PRO A 27 23.74 9.92 38.97
C PRO A 27 22.39 9.98 38.25
N SER A 28 22.10 11.10 37.60
CA SER A 28 20.99 11.18 36.65
C SER A 28 21.23 10.10 35.60
N ASN A 29 20.31 9.14 35.44
CA ASN A 29 20.41 8.14 34.39
C ASN A 29 19.95 8.80 33.07
N GLU A 30 20.72 9.79 32.63
CA GLU A 30 20.51 10.52 31.37
C GLU A 30 20.90 9.61 30.22
N HIS A 31 19.91 8.94 29.64
CA HIS A 31 20.09 8.17 28.43
C HIS A 31 20.23 9.12 27.24
N LYS A 32 21.39 9.09 26.60
CA LYS A 32 21.63 9.79 25.33
C LYS A 32 21.13 8.93 24.19
N VAL A 33 20.05 9.36 23.55
CA VAL A 33 19.47 8.68 22.38
C VAL A 33 20.00 9.35 21.12
N LEU A 34 20.47 8.55 20.17
CA LEU A 34 20.86 8.99 18.84
C LEU A 34 19.89 8.44 17.81
N PHE A 35 19.28 9.32 17.03
CA PHE A 35 18.52 9.00 15.83
C PHE A 35 19.45 9.01 14.63
N VAL A 36 19.51 7.89 13.91
CA VAL A 36 20.26 7.76 12.66
C VAL A 36 19.24 7.57 11.54
N THR A 37 19.26 8.48 10.58
CA THR A 37 18.25 8.54 9.51
C THR A 37 18.87 8.73 8.13
N ASP A 38 18.17 8.37 7.08
CA ASP A 38 18.52 8.64 5.67
C ASP A 38 17.86 9.93 5.15
N ASP A 39 17.64 10.93 6.02
CA ASP A 39 17.17 12.25 5.60
C ASP A 39 18.21 12.92 4.67
N ALA A 40 17.76 13.66 3.66
CA ALA A 40 18.61 14.17 2.57
C ALA A 40 19.69 15.19 3.00
N LYS A 41 19.63 15.71 4.22
CA LYS A 41 20.62 16.68 4.72
C LYS A 41 21.90 15.94 5.08
N ILE A 42 23.03 16.35 4.54
CA ILE A 42 24.34 15.80 4.94
C ILE A 42 24.76 16.42 6.28
N MET A 43 25.15 15.59 7.24
CA MET A 43 25.59 15.99 8.58
C MET A 43 27.00 15.47 8.87
N THR A 44 27.87 16.33 9.40
CA THR A 44 29.24 15.98 9.77
C THR A 44 29.42 15.70 11.26
N GLN A 45 28.38 15.93 12.06
CA GLN A 45 28.33 15.65 13.50
C GLN A 45 26.88 15.54 13.97
N PRO A 46 26.58 14.75 15.02
CA PRO A 46 25.25 14.71 15.60
C PRO A 46 24.84 16.06 16.19
N VAL A 47 23.57 16.42 15.99
CA VAL A 47 22.98 17.66 16.50
C VAL A 47 21.88 17.33 17.50
N ALA A 48 21.81 18.08 18.61
CA ALA A 48 20.73 17.94 19.58
C ALA A 48 19.40 18.43 18.98
N ILE A 49 18.34 17.63 19.13
CA ILE A 49 17.01 17.92 18.61
C ILE A 49 16.00 17.86 19.75
N TYR A 50 15.25 18.94 19.95
CA TYR A 50 14.33 19.08 21.09
C TYR A 50 12.86 18.80 20.75
N ASP A 51 12.42 19.18 19.55
CA ASP A 51 11.05 18.99 19.08
C ASP A 51 10.98 18.91 17.55
N GLU A 52 9.76 18.74 17.04
CA GLU A 52 9.50 18.63 15.59
C GLU A 52 9.82 19.93 14.83
N ALA A 53 9.67 21.10 15.45
CA ALA A 53 9.97 22.38 14.82
C ALA A 53 11.50 22.61 14.74
N ASP A 54 12.21 22.30 15.82
CA ASP A 54 13.67 22.33 15.89
C ASP A 54 14.30 21.33 14.90
N ALA A 55 13.68 20.16 14.71
CA ALA A 55 14.06 19.21 13.67
C ALA A 55 13.81 19.75 12.25
N ALA A 56 12.71 20.48 12.03
CA ALA A 56 12.40 21.09 10.73
C ALA A 56 13.45 22.14 10.36
N ASP A 57 13.91 22.93 11.33
CA ASP A 57 14.94 23.96 11.15
C ASP A 57 16.34 23.36 10.97
N LYS A 58 16.68 22.34 11.77
CA LYS A 58 18.03 21.74 11.79
C LYS A 58 18.23 20.65 10.76
N ILE A 59 17.19 20.04 10.21
CA ILE A 59 17.30 18.97 9.20
C ILE A 59 16.56 19.41 7.94
N VAL A 60 15.24 19.21 7.92
CA VAL A 60 14.32 19.66 6.87
C VAL A 60 12.89 19.50 7.40
N ALA A 61 11.96 20.31 6.89
CA ALA A 61 10.54 20.15 7.16
C ALA A 61 10.06 18.72 6.84
N ASN A 62 9.25 18.14 7.73
CA ASN A 62 8.75 16.76 7.64
C ASN A 62 9.84 15.66 7.58
N SER A 63 11.04 15.93 8.09
CA SER A 63 12.13 14.95 8.22
C SER A 63 11.71 13.69 9.01
N LYS A 64 12.38 12.57 8.73
CA LYS A 64 12.24 11.33 9.51
C LYS A 64 12.67 11.56 10.96
N VAL A 65 13.74 12.34 11.18
CA VAL A 65 14.13 12.83 12.52
C VAL A 65 12.99 13.54 13.23
N GLY A 66 12.29 14.47 12.56
CA GLY A 66 11.14 15.20 13.11
C GLY A 66 10.00 14.28 13.57
N LYS A 67 9.74 13.21 12.81
CA LYS A 67 8.74 12.20 13.18
C LYS A 67 9.18 11.37 14.39
N MET A 68 10.47 11.00 14.45
CA MET A 68 11.03 10.22 15.56
C MET A 68 11.06 11.00 16.86
N ILE A 69 11.48 12.28 16.85
CA ILE A 69 11.46 13.13 18.07
C ILE A 69 10.03 13.39 18.53
N LYS A 70 9.08 13.62 17.61
CA LYS A 70 7.66 13.77 17.96
C LYS A 70 7.12 12.55 18.69
N ALA A 71 7.47 11.34 18.23
CA ALA A 71 7.10 10.09 18.89
C ALA A 71 7.78 9.95 20.26
N ALA A 72 9.07 10.27 20.35
CA ALA A 72 9.84 10.18 21.59
C ALA A 72 9.33 11.15 22.67
N VAL A 73 9.16 12.43 22.35
CA VAL A 73 8.69 13.49 23.26
C VAL A 73 7.26 13.23 23.74
N LYS A 74 6.39 12.68 22.88
CA LYS A 74 5.03 12.29 23.28
C LYS A 74 5.01 11.18 24.34
N THR A 75 6.07 10.37 24.41
CA THR A 75 6.12 9.16 25.23
C THR A 75 6.96 9.34 26.49
N ASN A 76 8.03 10.16 26.46
CA ASN A 76 8.89 10.39 27.61
C ASN A 76 9.60 11.76 27.54
N ARG A 77 9.57 12.53 28.63
CA ARG A 77 10.08 13.92 28.71
C ARG A 77 11.53 14.02 29.22
N LEU A 78 12.19 12.89 29.49
CA LEU A 78 13.52 12.82 30.15
C LEU A 78 14.63 12.27 29.22
N VAL A 79 14.50 12.46 27.91
CA VAL A 79 15.45 11.93 26.93
C VAL A 79 16.20 13.06 26.25
N ASP A 80 17.54 13.02 26.31
CA ASP A 80 18.40 13.87 25.50
C ASP A 80 18.61 13.21 24.13
N ALA A 81 17.91 13.74 23.13
CA ALA A 81 17.91 13.23 21.77
C ALA A 81 18.89 13.99 20.87
N TYR A 82 19.71 13.23 20.17
CA TYR A 82 20.61 13.68 19.13
C TYR A 82 20.19 13.06 17.81
N ALA A 83 20.47 13.72 16.70
CA ALA A 83 20.23 13.19 15.36
C ALA A 83 21.46 13.34 14.48
N ILE A 84 21.67 12.35 13.62
CA ILE A 84 22.62 12.38 12.52
C ILE A 84 21.98 11.71 11.29
N THR A 85 22.39 12.12 10.10
CA THR A 85 22.01 11.47 8.86
C THR A 85 23.10 10.51 8.40
N LEU A 86 22.71 9.45 7.69
CA LEU A 86 23.66 8.51 7.10
C LEU A 86 24.56 9.25 6.11
N ALA A 87 25.86 9.05 6.26
CA ALA A 87 26.84 9.57 5.33
C ALA A 87 26.64 8.96 3.94
N VAL A 88 26.89 9.77 2.93
CA VAL A 88 26.75 9.40 1.52
C VAL A 88 28.09 9.64 0.88
N ASP A 89 28.69 8.57 0.36
CA ASP A 89 29.89 8.71 -0.45
C ASP A 89 29.48 9.26 -1.83
N ASN A 90 30.05 10.43 -2.15
CA ASN A 90 29.83 11.14 -3.41
C ASN A 90 31.07 11.10 -4.32
N THR A 91 32.03 10.20 -4.07
CA THR A 91 33.21 10.00 -4.93
C THR A 91 32.84 9.72 -6.39
N ASN A 92 31.67 9.11 -6.63
CA ASN A 92 31.04 9.03 -7.95
C ASN A 92 29.70 9.80 -7.99
N PRO A 93 29.64 11.01 -8.60
CA PRO A 93 28.43 11.83 -8.66
C PRO A 93 27.25 11.18 -9.41
N GLU A 94 27.51 10.20 -10.28
CA GLU A 94 26.48 9.49 -11.05
C GLU A 94 25.90 8.27 -10.31
N ALA A 95 26.55 7.83 -9.22
CA ALA A 95 26.14 6.68 -8.41
C ALA A 95 26.54 6.85 -6.94
N PRO A 96 25.92 7.80 -6.20
CA PRO A 96 26.15 7.96 -4.77
C PRO A 96 25.67 6.70 -4.02
N PHE A 97 26.45 6.26 -3.03
CA PHE A 97 26.07 5.13 -2.18
C PHE A 97 26.18 5.51 -0.69
N ILE A 98 25.45 4.79 0.15
CA ILE A 98 25.41 5.05 1.60
C ILE A 98 26.67 4.45 2.24
N ASP A 99 27.45 5.29 2.92
CA ASP A 99 28.62 4.89 3.70
C ASP A 99 28.26 4.85 5.18
N ILE A 100 27.97 3.64 5.67
CA ILE A 100 27.65 3.45 7.08
C ILE A 100 28.90 3.53 7.94
N ASP A 101 30.05 3.06 7.47
CA ASP A 101 31.28 3.02 8.26
C ASP A 101 31.73 4.45 8.63
N GLU A 102 31.64 5.38 7.68
CA GLU A 102 31.90 6.81 7.95
C GLU A 102 30.97 7.36 9.03
N THR A 103 29.69 6.99 9.00
CA THR A 103 28.72 7.41 10.03
C THR A 103 29.07 6.80 11.40
N LEU A 104 29.48 5.53 11.42
CA LEU A 104 29.84 4.80 12.64
C LEU A 104 31.10 5.36 13.31
N ASP A 105 32.08 5.77 12.52
CA ASP A 105 33.31 6.42 12.99
C ASP A 105 33.03 7.77 13.67
N ILE A 106 32.07 8.53 13.15
CA ILE A 106 31.65 9.81 13.75
C ILE A 106 30.99 9.59 15.12
N ILE A 107 30.17 8.54 15.27
CA ILE A 107 29.34 8.36 16.48
C ILE A 107 30.03 7.56 17.58
N ALA A 108 30.97 6.67 17.23
CA ALA A 108 31.72 5.85 18.19
C ALA A 108 32.35 6.65 19.34
N PRO A 109 33.05 7.79 19.12
CA PRO A 109 33.65 8.53 20.22
C PRO A 109 32.62 9.22 21.13
N LEU A 110 31.40 9.49 20.65
CA LEU A 110 30.40 10.34 21.32
C LEU A 110 29.61 9.64 22.44
N GLY A 111 29.67 8.30 22.51
CA GLY A 111 29.17 7.53 23.65
C GLY A 111 27.65 7.52 23.82
N HIS A 112 26.91 7.44 22.71
CA HIS A 112 25.46 7.27 22.74
C HIS A 112 25.08 5.87 23.25
N THR A 113 24.07 5.80 24.13
CA THR A 113 23.65 4.55 24.79
C THR A 113 22.55 3.83 24.01
N ILE A 114 21.71 4.60 23.31
CA ILE A 114 20.60 4.07 22.53
C ILE A 114 20.72 4.64 21.13
N ILE A 115 20.83 3.78 20.13
CA ILE A 115 20.88 4.15 18.72
C ILE A 115 19.60 3.65 18.06
N ALA A 116 18.80 4.54 17.49
CA ALA A 116 17.54 4.18 16.84
C ALA A 116 17.62 4.50 15.35
N LEU A 117 17.30 3.48 14.54
CA LEU A 117 17.30 3.58 13.08
C LEU A 117 15.90 3.93 12.56
N ASN A 118 15.82 4.48 11.35
CA ASN A 118 14.55 4.73 10.66
C ASN A 118 14.04 3.53 9.83
N SER A 119 14.91 2.57 9.51
CA SER A 119 14.61 1.34 8.78
C SER A 119 15.53 0.21 9.22
N ALA A 120 15.18 -1.04 8.88
CA ALA A 120 16.10 -2.16 9.04
C ALA A 120 17.34 -2.00 8.15
N PRO A 121 18.55 -2.33 8.64
CA PRO A 121 19.75 -2.35 7.81
C PRO A 121 19.63 -3.44 6.74
N THR A 122 20.22 -3.23 5.56
CA THR A 122 20.23 -4.27 4.54
C THR A 122 21.12 -5.45 4.96
N VAL A 123 20.73 -6.65 4.55
CA VAL A 123 21.50 -7.87 4.82
C VAL A 123 22.83 -7.79 4.07
N GLY A 124 23.92 -8.17 4.74
CA GLY A 124 25.29 -8.08 4.21
C GLY A 124 26.07 -6.97 4.92
N ASP A 125 26.74 -6.13 4.13
CA ASP A 125 27.76 -5.17 4.60
C ASP A 125 27.22 -4.20 5.67
N GLN A 126 26.01 -3.68 5.50
CA GLN A 126 25.40 -2.78 6.50
C GLN A 126 25.17 -3.46 7.85
N THR A 127 24.69 -4.69 7.83
CA THR A 127 24.46 -5.48 9.05
C THR A 127 25.77 -5.82 9.74
N MET A 128 26.82 -6.13 8.97
CA MET A 128 28.17 -6.36 9.50
C MET A 128 28.73 -5.10 10.16
N ALA A 129 28.66 -3.95 9.49
CA ALA A 129 29.12 -2.67 10.03
C ALA A 129 28.48 -2.32 11.38
N TRP A 130 27.15 -2.44 11.50
CA TRP A 130 26.45 -2.24 12.77
C TRP A 130 26.86 -3.25 13.85
N THR A 131 27.11 -4.50 13.47
CA THR A 131 27.55 -5.57 14.38
C THR A 131 28.95 -5.28 14.90
N ASP A 132 29.87 -4.88 14.02
CA ASP A 132 31.24 -4.55 14.35
C ASP A 132 31.32 -3.32 15.25
N HIS A 133 30.51 -2.29 14.98
CA HIS A 133 30.39 -1.14 15.86
C HIS A 133 29.92 -1.51 17.27
N LEU A 134 28.86 -2.33 17.39
CA LEU A 134 28.35 -2.77 18.70
C LEU A 134 29.38 -3.60 19.46
N ASN A 135 30.12 -4.46 18.77
CA ASN A 135 31.21 -5.25 19.36
C ASN A 135 32.37 -4.36 19.79
N PHE A 136 32.69 -3.31 19.03
CA PHE A 136 33.74 -2.34 19.36
C PHE A 136 33.40 -1.50 20.59
N VAL A 137 32.24 -0.84 20.61
CA VAL A 137 31.84 0.03 21.74
C VAL A 137 31.52 -0.77 23.01
N GLY A 138 31.08 -2.02 22.85
CA GLY A 138 30.74 -2.93 23.93
C GLY A 138 31.91 -3.81 24.41
N ASP A 139 33.11 -3.61 23.88
CA ASP A 139 34.27 -4.42 24.25
C ASP A 139 34.72 -4.19 25.71
N ALA A 140 35.66 -5.02 26.16
CA ALA A 140 36.17 -4.95 27.53
C ALA A 140 36.93 -3.65 27.85
N ILE A 141 37.30 -2.87 26.83
CA ILE A 141 38.13 -1.67 26.92
C ILE A 141 37.23 -0.43 27.00
N GLU A 142 36.27 -0.28 26.09
CA GLU A 142 35.35 0.85 25.99
C GLU A 142 34.18 0.74 26.97
N GLN A 143 33.70 -0.48 27.28
CA GLN A 143 32.65 -0.78 28.28
C GLN A 143 31.38 0.09 28.17
N ARG A 144 30.99 0.50 26.96
CA ARG A 144 29.81 1.35 26.76
C ARG A 144 28.59 0.46 26.48
N PRO A 145 27.54 0.49 27.32
CA PRO A 145 26.30 -0.20 26.98
C PRO A 145 25.64 0.50 25.80
N ALA A 146 25.56 -0.16 24.65
CA ALA A 146 24.88 0.33 23.46
C ALA A 146 23.69 -0.57 23.11
N ILE A 147 22.52 0.03 22.91
CA ILE A 147 21.29 -0.65 22.48
C ILE A 147 20.93 -0.14 21.08
N LEU A 148 20.92 -1.03 20.10
CA LEU A 148 20.43 -0.74 18.75
C LEU A 148 18.94 -1.05 18.66
N VAL A 149 18.14 -0.04 18.34
CA VAL A 149 16.69 -0.13 18.15
C VAL A 149 16.39 -0.07 16.66
N ILE A 150 15.93 -1.19 16.12
CA ILE A 150 15.57 -1.31 14.71
C ILE A 150 14.04 -1.28 14.61
N PRO A 151 13.45 -0.44 13.73
CA PRO A 151 12.03 -0.46 13.52
C PRO A 151 11.65 -1.73 12.76
N PHE A 152 11.01 -2.67 13.45
CA PHE A 152 10.45 -3.87 12.84
C PHE A 152 8.97 -3.64 12.54
N THR A 153 8.64 -3.34 11.29
CA THR A 153 7.26 -3.42 10.81
C THR A 153 6.78 -4.87 10.72
N ASP A 154 7.70 -5.81 10.49
CA ASP A 154 7.36 -7.19 10.15
C ASP A 154 6.97 -8.04 11.36
N ILE A 155 7.49 -7.75 12.56
CA ILE A 155 7.13 -8.52 13.78
C ILE A 155 5.65 -8.32 14.14
N HIS A 156 5.15 -7.09 14.05
CA HIS A 156 3.73 -6.80 14.30
C HIS A 156 2.84 -7.39 13.21
N ALA A 157 3.32 -7.40 11.96
CA ALA A 157 2.63 -8.02 10.86
C ALA A 157 2.56 -9.54 11.02
N GLU A 158 3.64 -10.18 11.47
CA GLU A 158 3.68 -11.62 11.75
C GLU A 158 2.81 -11.99 12.95
N GLU A 159 2.83 -11.20 14.03
CA GLU A 159 1.94 -11.38 15.19
C GLU A 159 0.46 -11.29 14.80
N LEU A 160 0.12 -10.34 13.92
CA LEU A 160 -1.26 -10.13 13.46
C LEU A 160 -1.63 -10.99 12.24
N ASN A 161 -0.69 -11.75 11.68
CA ASN A 161 -0.82 -12.47 10.41
C ASN A 161 -1.30 -11.58 9.23
N VAL A 162 -0.72 -10.38 9.11
CA VAL A 162 -1.02 -9.36 8.10
C VAL A 162 0.23 -9.11 7.22
N PRO A 163 0.69 -10.09 6.42
CA PRO A 163 1.84 -9.90 5.55
C PRO A 163 1.53 -8.87 4.46
N ARG A 164 2.52 -8.10 4.02
CA ARG A 164 2.38 -7.12 2.94
C ARG A 164 1.97 -7.82 1.64
N LEU A 165 0.98 -7.28 0.93
CA LEU A 165 0.53 -7.87 -0.33
C LEU A 165 1.51 -7.50 -1.45
N GLY A 166 2.03 -8.53 -2.11
CA GLY A 166 2.83 -8.37 -3.33
C GLY A 166 1.98 -7.88 -4.50
N GLY A 167 2.62 -7.21 -5.47
CA GLY A 167 1.95 -6.83 -6.70
C GLY A 167 1.73 -8.01 -7.65
N THR A 168 0.80 -7.87 -8.60
CA THR A 168 0.50 -8.87 -9.63
C THR A 168 1.04 -8.46 -10.99
N ARG A 169 1.31 -9.46 -11.85
CA ARG A 169 1.71 -9.25 -13.25
C ARG A 169 0.47 -9.09 -14.12
N ALA A 170 0.49 -8.12 -15.03
CA ALA A 170 -0.59 -7.98 -16.00
C ALA A 170 -0.65 -9.20 -16.93
N ALA A 171 -1.86 -9.66 -17.24
CA ALA A 171 -2.08 -10.77 -18.16
C ALA A 171 -3.23 -10.43 -19.11
N GLY A 172 -3.21 -11.05 -20.28
CA GLY A 172 -4.20 -10.73 -21.29
C GLY A 172 -4.12 -11.60 -22.52
N THR A 173 -4.88 -11.22 -23.53
CA THR A 173 -4.95 -11.91 -24.81
C THR A 173 -4.66 -10.94 -25.95
N VAL A 174 -3.88 -11.44 -26.92
CA VAL A 174 -3.53 -10.74 -28.15
C VAL A 174 -3.90 -11.61 -29.35
N LYS A 175 -4.26 -10.95 -30.44
CA LYS A 175 -4.59 -11.55 -31.72
C LYS A 175 -3.38 -11.43 -32.64
N ALA A 176 -2.88 -12.57 -33.08
CA ALA A 176 -1.80 -12.65 -34.06
C ALA A 176 -2.35 -13.13 -35.41
N LYS A 177 -1.83 -12.56 -36.49
CA LYS A 177 -2.14 -12.95 -37.86
C LYS A 177 -0.85 -13.22 -38.62
N SER A 178 -0.81 -14.34 -39.34
CA SER A 178 0.30 -14.71 -40.22
C SER A 178 -0.19 -14.96 -41.65
N ASN A 179 0.72 -14.85 -42.62
CA ASN A 179 0.47 -15.21 -44.02
C ASN A 179 0.85 -16.68 -44.34
N ALA A 180 1.58 -17.33 -43.43
CA ALA A 180 2.07 -18.70 -43.52
C ALA A 180 1.82 -19.42 -42.19
N GLU A 181 1.89 -20.76 -42.20
CA GLU A 181 1.81 -21.54 -40.96
C GLU A 181 3.10 -21.29 -40.16
N ILE A 182 2.94 -20.72 -38.97
CA ILE A 182 4.06 -20.41 -38.08
C ILE A 182 3.76 -20.93 -36.68
N THR A 183 4.79 -21.39 -35.99
CA THR A 183 4.72 -21.74 -34.58
C THR A 183 5.35 -20.61 -33.79
N ILE A 184 4.57 -19.99 -32.90
CA ILE A 184 5.07 -18.99 -31.98
C ILE A 184 5.36 -19.68 -30.65
N GLU A 185 6.63 -19.70 -30.24
CA GLU A 185 7.05 -20.36 -29.01
C GLU A 185 6.69 -19.54 -27.77
N ALA A 186 6.39 -20.23 -26.66
CA ALA A 186 6.27 -19.61 -25.35
C ALA A 186 7.54 -18.80 -25.01
N GLY A 187 7.36 -17.63 -24.43
CA GLY A 187 8.45 -16.70 -24.13
C GLY A 187 8.79 -15.69 -25.23
N THR A 188 8.23 -15.81 -26.44
CA THR A 188 8.37 -14.75 -27.46
C THR A 188 7.83 -13.43 -26.93
N LYS A 189 8.61 -12.34 -27.10
CA LYS A 189 8.33 -11.03 -26.50
C LYS A 189 7.62 -10.05 -27.45
N LEU A 190 6.65 -9.33 -26.91
CA LEU A 190 5.98 -8.18 -27.52
C LEU A 190 6.32 -6.90 -26.74
N THR A 191 6.29 -5.75 -27.39
CA THR A 191 6.58 -4.44 -26.80
C THR A 191 5.63 -3.35 -27.30
N ASP A 192 5.42 -2.33 -26.48
CA ASP A 192 4.68 -1.11 -26.81
C ASP A 192 5.59 0.00 -27.39
N GLY A 193 6.90 -0.27 -27.51
CA GLY A 193 7.90 0.71 -27.95
C GLY A 193 8.29 1.73 -26.87
N LYS A 194 7.80 1.59 -25.63
CA LYS A 194 8.10 2.48 -24.49
C LYS A 194 8.87 1.78 -23.37
N GLY A 195 9.45 0.61 -23.66
CA GLY A 195 10.25 -0.16 -22.70
C GLY A 195 9.46 -1.19 -21.90
N HIS A 196 8.17 -1.40 -22.19
CA HIS A 196 7.39 -2.49 -21.61
C HIS A 196 7.42 -3.72 -22.53
N PHE A 197 7.36 -4.90 -21.91
CA PHE A 197 7.50 -6.21 -22.53
C PHE A 197 6.46 -7.21 -22.02
N TRP A 198 5.81 -7.92 -22.93
CA TRP A 198 4.91 -9.02 -22.61
C TRP A 198 5.42 -10.30 -23.27
N SER A 199 5.39 -11.42 -22.54
CA SER A 199 5.81 -12.73 -23.03
C SER A 199 4.60 -13.64 -23.25
N ILE A 200 4.71 -14.53 -24.23
CA ILE A 200 3.66 -15.53 -24.51
C ILE A 200 3.71 -16.67 -23.50
N ILE A 201 2.54 -17.07 -23.01
CA ILE A 201 2.40 -18.10 -21.97
C ILE A 201 2.53 -19.51 -22.54
N SER A 202 1.98 -19.76 -23.74
CA SER A 202 1.94 -21.09 -24.35
C SER A 202 2.26 -21.07 -25.84
N THR A 203 3.07 -22.03 -26.29
CA THR A 203 3.38 -22.22 -27.71
C THR A 203 2.11 -22.44 -28.51
N THR A 204 1.91 -21.63 -29.56
CA THR A 204 0.67 -21.62 -30.36
C THR A 204 0.99 -21.64 -31.84
N VAL A 205 0.32 -22.51 -32.60
CA VAL A 205 0.42 -22.56 -34.06
C VAL A 205 -0.58 -21.60 -34.67
N VAL A 206 -0.10 -20.65 -35.47
CA VAL A 206 -0.94 -19.69 -36.21
C VAL A 206 -1.07 -20.19 -37.64
N GLN A 207 -2.30 -20.43 -38.06
CA GLN A 207 -2.64 -20.90 -39.40
C GLN A 207 -2.66 -19.72 -40.40
N PRO A 208 -2.33 -19.96 -41.68
CA PRO A 208 -2.27 -18.90 -42.69
C PRO A 208 -3.60 -18.13 -42.80
N ASN A 209 -3.53 -16.80 -42.73
CA ASN A 209 -4.65 -15.87 -42.87
C ASN A 209 -5.78 -16.01 -41.83
N ILE A 210 -5.54 -16.72 -40.72
CA ILE A 210 -6.45 -16.84 -39.60
C ILE A 210 -5.92 -16.01 -38.43
N THR A 211 -6.82 -15.26 -37.77
CA THR A 211 -6.50 -14.55 -36.54
C THR A 211 -6.59 -15.52 -35.36
N THR A 212 -5.45 -15.81 -34.74
CA THR A 212 -5.37 -16.70 -33.58
C THR A 212 -5.20 -15.89 -32.30
N GLU A 213 -5.97 -16.22 -31.27
CA GLU A 213 -5.85 -15.61 -29.94
C GLU A 213 -4.73 -16.30 -29.14
N ILE A 214 -3.87 -15.50 -28.53
CA ILE A 214 -2.69 -15.94 -27.80
C ILE A 214 -2.70 -15.25 -26.44
N SER A 215 -2.45 -16.02 -25.39
CA SER A 215 -2.36 -15.48 -24.03
C SER A 215 -0.96 -14.95 -23.74
N VAL A 216 -0.88 -13.77 -23.15
CA VAL A 216 0.36 -13.05 -22.81
C VAL A 216 0.38 -12.66 -21.34
N THR A 217 1.58 -12.55 -20.78
CA THR A 217 1.85 -12.06 -19.42
C THR A 217 2.96 -11.01 -19.43
N ALA A 218 2.87 -9.99 -18.59
CA ALA A 218 3.90 -8.97 -18.44
C ALA A 218 5.22 -9.56 -17.90
N ASP A 219 6.36 -8.95 -18.21
CA ASP A 219 7.68 -9.42 -17.75
C ASP A 219 8.01 -9.00 -16.30
N GLN A 220 7.39 -7.93 -15.80
CA GLN A 220 7.52 -7.49 -14.40
C GLN A 220 6.14 -7.29 -13.74
N ILE A 221 6.17 -7.15 -12.42
CA ILE A 221 5.02 -6.81 -11.58
C ILE A 221 4.77 -5.30 -11.69
N GLY A 222 3.50 -4.90 -11.68
CA GLY A 222 3.12 -3.50 -11.55
C GLY A 222 1.94 -3.07 -12.40
N ALA A 223 1.30 -1.97 -11.99
CA ALA A 223 0.16 -1.37 -12.69
C ALA A 223 0.56 -0.72 -14.02
N SER A 224 1.83 -0.33 -14.17
CA SER A 224 2.38 0.24 -15.41
C SER A 224 2.37 -0.74 -16.59
N TRP A 225 2.25 -2.04 -16.32
CA TRP A 225 2.21 -3.10 -17.35
C TRP A 225 0.81 -3.39 -17.87
N ASN A 226 -0.22 -2.68 -17.37
CA ASN A 226 -1.56 -2.70 -17.93
C ASN A 226 -1.58 -1.92 -19.26
N PHE A 227 -2.08 -2.53 -20.32
CA PHE A 227 -2.05 -1.93 -21.65
C PHE A 227 -3.44 -1.53 -22.13
N THR A 228 -3.61 -0.24 -22.43
CA THR A 228 -4.87 0.34 -22.93
C THR A 228 -4.83 0.70 -24.42
N GLY A 229 -3.77 0.32 -25.13
CA GLY A 229 -3.62 0.55 -26.56
C GLY A 229 -4.26 -0.56 -27.42
N THR A 230 -4.20 -0.40 -28.74
CA THR A 230 -4.83 -1.32 -29.70
C THR A 230 -3.86 -2.36 -30.29
N SER A 231 -2.56 -2.10 -30.29
CA SER A 231 -1.58 -3.02 -30.87
C SER A 231 -0.23 -3.02 -30.17
N LEU A 232 0.43 -4.18 -30.18
CA LEU A 232 1.79 -4.40 -29.71
C LEU A 232 2.69 -4.85 -30.86
N ILE A 233 3.98 -4.57 -30.73
CA ILE A 233 5.00 -4.88 -31.74
C ILE A 233 5.82 -6.08 -31.28
N TRP A 234 6.15 -6.98 -32.20
CA TRP A 234 7.05 -8.10 -31.89
C TRP A 234 8.48 -7.61 -31.73
N VAL A 235 9.14 -7.96 -30.62
CA VAL A 235 10.57 -7.64 -30.41
C VAL A 235 11.44 -8.36 -31.44
N SER A 236 11.03 -9.56 -31.86
CA SER A 236 11.68 -10.32 -32.92
C SER A 236 10.62 -10.95 -33.83
N PRO A 237 10.20 -10.25 -34.90
CA PRO A 237 9.16 -10.76 -35.78
C PRO A 237 9.65 -11.99 -36.57
N ILE A 238 8.88 -13.08 -36.50
CA ILE A 238 9.09 -14.27 -37.33
C ILE A 238 8.66 -13.94 -38.77
N ALA A 239 9.42 -14.41 -39.76
CA ALA A 239 9.09 -14.17 -41.16
C ALA A 239 7.69 -14.72 -41.50
N GLY A 240 6.81 -13.87 -42.04
CA GLY A 240 5.43 -14.21 -42.36
C GLY A 240 4.40 -13.89 -41.26
N LEU A 241 4.84 -13.46 -40.08
CA LEU A 241 3.99 -12.90 -39.05
C LEU A 241 3.72 -11.41 -39.33
N SER A 242 2.50 -10.94 -39.06
CA SER A 242 2.21 -9.51 -39.02
C SER A 242 3.11 -8.82 -38.00
N GLY A 243 3.77 -7.73 -38.38
CA GLY A 243 4.70 -6.99 -37.50
C GLY A 243 4.03 -6.38 -36.25
N THR A 244 2.70 -6.37 -36.19
CA THR A 244 1.91 -5.97 -35.04
C THR A 244 0.90 -7.05 -34.66
N ALA A 245 0.68 -7.22 -33.35
CA ALA A 245 -0.38 -8.03 -32.77
C ALA A 245 -1.47 -7.09 -32.22
N GLU A 246 -2.74 -7.42 -32.47
CA GLU A 246 -3.88 -6.64 -31.98
C GLU A 246 -4.20 -7.05 -30.54
N VAL A 247 -4.33 -6.10 -29.63
CA VAL A 247 -4.62 -6.41 -28.21
C VAL A 247 -6.12 -6.48 -27.99
N ILE A 248 -6.59 -7.58 -27.38
CA ILE A 248 -7.98 -7.68 -26.93
C ILE A 248 -8.12 -6.96 -25.58
N SER A 249 -7.33 -7.39 -24.61
CA SER A 249 -7.27 -6.79 -23.27
C SER A 249 -6.04 -7.32 -22.55
N ILE A 250 -5.23 -6.43 -21.97
CA ILE A 250 -4.15 -6.78 -21.04
C ILE A 250 -4.33 -5.93 -19.79
N ALA A 251 -4.67 -6.58 -18.69
CA ALA A 251 -5.02 -5.92 -17.43
C ALA A 251 -4.61 -6.80 -16.24
N GLY A 252 -4.90 -6.33 -15.02
CA GLY A 252 -4.68 -7.10 -13.79
C GLY A 252 -3.26 -7.03 -13.23
N GLY A 253 -2.41 -6.14 -13.76
CA GLY A 253 -1.16 -5.76 -13.10
C GLY A 253 -1.45 -4.79 -11.96
N SER A 254 -0.87 -5.03 -10.79
CA SER A 254 -0.93 -4.14 -9.64
C SER A 254 0.47 -3.96 -9.05
N ASP A 255 0.72 -2.79 -8.48
CA ASP A 255 1.97 -2.56 -7.73
C ASP A 255 1.91 -3.26 -6.37
N GLU A 256 3.07 -3.38 -5.72
CA GLU A 256 3.14 -3.82 -4.32
C GLU A 256 2.36 -2.85 -3.43
N GLU A 257 1.67 -3.37 -2.41
CA GLU A 257 0.89 -2.57 -1.46
C GLU A 257 1.72 -1.43 -0.88
N GLU A 258 1.23 -0.19 -0.94
CA GLU A 258 1.94 0.96 -0.38
C GLU A 258 2.12 0.81 1.14
N LEU A 259 3.25 1.27 1.69
CA LEU A 259 3.58 1.11 3.11
C LEU A 259 2.51 1.70 4.04
N GLU A 260 1.94 2.86 3.70
CA GLU A 260 0.89 3.50 4.52
C GLU A 260 -0.46 2.76 4.44
N VAL A 261 -0.80 2.18 3.29
CA VAL A 261 -1.97 1.32 3.13
C VAL A 261 -1.82 0.06 3.97
N TRP A 262 -0.64 -0.57 3.92
CA TRP A 262 -0.34 -1.73 4.75
C TRP A 262 -0.41 -1.43 6.25
N ARG A 263 0.10 -0.26 6.67
CA ARG A 263 -0.02 0.22 8.07
C ARG A 263 -1.47 0.43 8.48
N ALA A 264 -2.31 0.97 7.60
CA ALA A 264 -3.72 1.13 7.87
C ALA A 264 -4.42 -0.23 8.06
N ARG A 265 -4.09 -1.23 7.22
CA ARG A 265 -4.60 -2.60 7.36
C ARG A 265 -4.14 -3.27 8.66
N MET A 266 -2.89 -3.07 9.07
CA MET A 266 -2.39 -3.54 10.36
C MET A 266 -3.13 -2.88 11.54
N LEU A 267 -3.36 -1.57 11.48
CA LEU A 267 -4.12 -0.84 12.50
C LEU A 267 -5.56 -1.35 12.59
N GLU A 268 -6.21 -1.57 11.46
CA GLU A 268 -7.57 -2.12 11.38
C GLU A 268 -7.63 -3.51 12.01
N SER A 269 -6.68 -4.40 11.68
CA SER A 269 -6.59 -5.73 12.29
C SER A 269 -6.43 -5.66 13.81
N LYS A 270 -5.57 -4.75 14.30
CA LYS A 270 -5.37 -4.51 15.74
C LYS A 270 -6.63 -3.99 16.44
N GLN A 271 -7.43 -3.16 15.77
CA GLN A 271 -8.70 -2.64 16.31
C GLN A 271 -9.80 -3.72 16.33
N LEU A 272 -9.85 -4.59 15.31
CA LEU A 272 -10.79 -5.70 15.24
C LEU A 272 -10.55 -6.77 16.33
N GLY A 273 -9.28 -6.96 16.71
CA GLY A 273 -8.86 -7.94 17.71
C GLY A 273 -8.96 -9.37 17.18
N GLN A 274 -9.25 -10.33 18.07
CA GLN A 274 -9.43 -11.74 17.70
C GLN A 274 -10.63 -11.92 16.75
N ALA A 275 -10.53 -12.87 15.82
CA ALA A 275 -11.62 -13.22 14.91
C ALA A 275 -12.82 -13.79 15.71
N ARG A 276 -14.04 -13.34 15.37
CA ARG A 276 -15.30 -13.77 16.02
C ARG A 276 -16.41 -14.02 14.99
N ASP A 277 -16.02 -14.42 13.78
CA ASP A 277 -16.92 -14.70 12.64
C ASP A 277 -17.85 -13.53 12.28
N ARG A 278 -17.39 -12.29 12.52
CA ARG A 278 -18.14 -11.08 12.15
C ARG A 278 -18.04 -10.87 10.65
N GLY A 279 -19.00 -10.15 10.07
CA GLY A 279 -18.92 -9.76 8.65
C GLY A 279 -17.63 -8.99 8.32
N SER A 280 -17.13 -8.20 9.27
CA SER A 280 -15.85 -7.50 9.17
C SER A 280 -14.63 -8.42 9.21
N ASP A 281 -14.70 -9.54 9.94
CA ASP A 281 -13.61 -10.53 9.96
C ASP A 281 -13.49 -11.21 8.59
N LEU A 282 -14.64 -11.54 7.98
CA LEU A 282 -14.70 -12.08 6.63
C LEU A 282 -14.21 -11.07 5.58
N GLU A 283 -14.64 -9.82 5.68
CA GLU A 283 -14.17 -8.76 4.78
C GLU A 283 -12.64 -8.61 4.88
N ARG A 284 -12.08 -8.62 6.09
CA ARG A 284 -10.63 -8.57 6.32
C ARG A 284 -9.91 -9.74 5.65
N ALA A 285 -10.39 -10.97 5.82
CA ALA A 285 -9.78 -12.15 5.23
C ALA A 285 -9.85 -12.13 3.70
N MET A 286 -11.00 -11.73 3.13
CA MET A 286 -11.13 -11.61 1.67
C MET A 286 -10.23 -10.49 1.10
N LYS A 287 -9.98 -9.40 1.85
CA LYS A 287 -9.03 -8.34 1.46
C LYS A 287 -7.57 -8.78 1.50
N SER A 288 -7.23 -9.89 2.18
CA SER A 288 -5.85 -10.39 2.16
C SER A 288 -5.49 -11.12 0.87
N VAL A 289 -6.45 -11.32 -0.05
CA VAL A 289 -6.17 -11.88 -1.37
C VAL A 289 -5.59 -10.80 -2.29
N PRO A 290 -4.35 -10.96 -2.80
CA PRO A 290 -3.77 -9.99 -3.73
C PRO A 290 -4.66 -9.77 -4.95
N GLY A 291 -4.90 -8.50 -5.29
CA GLY A 291 -5.71 -8.11 -6.45
C GLY A 291 -7.21 -7.94 -6.17
N VAL A 292 -7.71 -8.26 -4.97
CA VAL A 292 -9.06 -7.88 -4.54
C VAL A 292 -9.05 -6.43 -4.03
N ASP A 293 -10.01 -5.63 -4.49
CA ASP A 293 -10.17 -4.22 -4.08
C ASP A 293 -11.32 -4.04 -3.09
N LYS A 294 -12.57 -4.22 -3.54
CA LYS A 294 -13.77 -4.13 -2.70
C LYS A 294 -14.49 -5.47 -2.63
N ILE A 295 -15.07 -5.73 -1.46
CA ILE A 295 -15.84 -6.93 -1.16
C ILE A 295 -17.24 -6.52 -0.71
N TYR A 296 -18.25 -7.22 -1.23
CA TYR A 296 -19.65 -7.00 -0.91
C TYR A 296 -20.30 -8.31 -0.50
N ILE A 297 -20.75 -8.39 0.75
CA ILE A 297 -21.29 -9.62 1.34
C ILE A 297 -22.82 -9.58 1.26
N TYR A 298 -23.41 -10.54 0.54
CA TYR A 298 -24.85 -10.70 0.37
C TYR A 298 -25.35 -11.98 1.06
N LYS A 299 -25.95 -11.82 2.24
CA LYS A 299 -26.53 -12.95 2.99
C LYS A 299 -27.88 -13.33 2.40
N LYS A 300 -28.14 -14.65 2.28
CA LYS A 300 -29.43 -15.25 1.89
C LYS A 300 -29.91 -14.94 0.47
N ARG A 301 -29.03 -14.50 -0.44
CA ARG A 301 -29.41 -14.15 -1.82
C ARG A 301 -29.97 -15.36 -2.60
N ARG A 302 -29.45 -16.57 -2.38
CA ARG A 302 -29.93 -17.83 -2.99
C ARG A 302 -30.82 -18.66 -2.06
N GLY A 303 -31.30 -18.08 -0.97
CA GLY A 303 -32.12 -18.75 0.03
C GLY A 303 -31.43 -18.92 1.39
N LEU A 304 -32.13 -19.57 2.32
CA LEU A 304 -31.62 -19.80 3.68
C LEU A 304 -30.38 -20.70 3.65
N GLY A 305 -29.32 -20.28 4.34
CA GLY A 305 -28.04 -20.99 4.40
C GLY A 305 -27.03 -20.58 3.33
N SER A 306 -27.42 -19.75 2.35
CA SER A 306 -26.51 -19.22 1.34
C SER A 306 -25.89 -17.88 1.72
N MET A 307 -24.62 -17.69 1.36
CA MET A 307 -23.93 -16.41 1.41
C MET A 307 -23.16 -16.22 0.11
N ASP A 308 -23.47 -15.15 -0.61
CA ASP A 308 -22.78 -14.80 -1.84
C ASP A 308 -21.90 -13.57 -1.58
N VAL A 309 -20.67 -13.62 -2.06
CA VAL A 309 -19.69 -12.54 -1.90
C VAL A 309 -19.30 -12.04 -3.28
N SER A 310 -19.60 -10.77 -3.56
CA SER A 310 -19.14 -10.12 -4.78
C SER A 310 -17.81 -9.44 -4.53
N ILE A 311 -16.84 -9.65 -5.42
CA ILE A 311 -15.53 -9.00 -5.34
C ILE A 311 -15.28 -8.13 -6.58
N THR A 312 -14.48 -7.08 -6.40
CA THR A 312 -13.93 -6.27 -7.49
C THR A 312 -12.43 -6.43 -7.55
N ALA A 313 -11.86 -6.31 -8.74
CA ALA A 313 -10.41 -6.31 -8.90
C ALA A 313 -9.84 -4.91 -8.75
N VAL A 314 -8.60 -4.83 -8.27
CA VAL A 314 -7.81 -3.60 -8.20
C VAL A 314 -7.78 -2.91 -9.57
N GLY A 315 -8.07 -1.62 -9.57
CA GLY A 315 -8.06 -0.78 -10.76
C GLY A 315 -8.73 0.57 -10.50
N SER A 316 -8.39 1.57 -11.32
CA SER A 316 -9.03 2.89 -11.28
C SER A 316 -9.56 3.23 -12.66
N PRO A 317 -10.87 3.08 -12.93
CA PRO A 317 -11.94 2.68 -12.00
C PRO A 317 -11.90 1.17 -11.63
N PRO A 318 -12.62 0.74 -10.56
CA PRO A 318 -12.61 -0.66 -10.13
C PRO A 318 -13.06 -1.60 -11.25
N THR A 319 -12.25 -2.63 -11.51
CA THR A 319 -12.41 -3.53 -12.65
C THR A 319 -13.07 -4.85 -12.27
N LEU A 320 -13.49 -5.63 -13.27
CA LEU A 320 -14.05 -6.95 -13.04
C LEU A 320 -12.94 -7.96 -12.74
N PRO A 321 -13.11 -8.83 -11.73
CA PRO A 321 -12.16 -9.90 -11.44
C PRO A 321 -12.11 -10.94 -12.57
N ASN A 322 -10.91 -11.49 -12.80
CA ASN A 322 -10.73 -12.66 -13.65
C ASN A 322 -11.11 -13.95 -12.90
N GLN A 323 -11.23 -15.08 -13.61
CA GLN A 323 -11.65 -16.34 -12.99
C GLN A 323 -10.64 -16.85 -11.94
N ALA A 324 -9.34 -16.68 -12.18
CA ALA A 324 -8.31 -17.12 -11.23
C ALA A 324 -8.38 -16.38 -9.88
N LEU A 325 -8.72 -15.08 -9.90
CA LEU A 325 -8.93 -14.28 -8.69
C LEU A 325 -10.18 -14.74 -7.94
N ILE A 326 -11.25 -15.07 -8.67
CA ILE A 326 -12.48 -15.63 -8.06
C ILE A 326 -12.17 -16.96 -7.39
N ASP A 327 -11.43 -17.85 -8.05
CA ASP A 327 -11.09 -19.17 -7.51
C ASP A 327 -10.21 -19.06 -6.27
N THR A 328 -9.23 -18.14 -6.28
CA THR A 328 -8.36 -17.88 -5.11
C THR A 328 -9.15 -17.31 -3.94
N ALA A 329 -10.05 -16.36 -4.22
CA ALA A 329 -10.91 -15.76 -3.21
C ALA A 329 -11.94 -16.77 -2.66
N GLN A 330 -12.39 -17.73 -3.46
CA GLN A 330 -13.28 -18.80 -3.01
C GLN A 330 -12.62 -19.69 -1.95
N ILE A 331 -11.32 -20.02 -2.12
CA ILE A 331 -10.58 -20.84 -1.14
C ILE A 331 -10.56 -20.13 0.22
N VAL A 332 -10.24 -18.83 0.25
CA VAL A 332 -10.23 -18.04 1.49
C VAL A 332 -11.64 -17.95 2.10
N LEU A 333 -12.66 -17.78 1.26
CA LEU A 333 -14.04 -17.76 1.73
C LEU A 333 -14.44 -19.08 2.38
N ASP A 334 -14.05 -20.22 1.80
CA ASP A 334 -14.42 -21.54 2.31
C ASP A 334 -13.72 -21.86 3.65
N GLU A 335 -12.49 -21.38 3.84
CA GLU A 335 -11.76 -21.51 5.11
C GLU A 335 -12.39 -20.67 6.24
N GLU A 336 -12.76 -19.42 5.93
CA GLU A 336 -13.28 -18.47 6.94
C GLU A 336 -14.78 -18.62 7.19
N ALA A 337 -15.55 -19.00 6.18
CA ALA A 337 -17.01 -19.06 6.27
C ALA A 337 -17.55 -20.45 6.63
N GLY A 338 -16.79 -21.26 7.37
CA GLY A 338 -17.16 -22.64 7.72
C GLY A 338 -18.50 -22.84 8.45
N PHE A 339 -19.12 -21.76 8.94
CA PHE A 339 -20.49 -21.77 9.49
C PHE A 339 -21.60 -21.85 8.42
N TRP A 340 -21.37 -21.30 7.23
CA TRP A 340 -22.35 -21.24 6.15
C TRP A 340 -22.28 -22.49 5.29
N ALA A 341 -23.44 -23.01 4.88
CA ALA A 341 -23.50 -24.26 4.14
C ALA A 341 -23.20 -24.11 2.64
N ASP A 342 -23.41 -22.91 2.08
CA ASP A 342 -23.25 -22.63 0.65
C ASP A 342 -22.71 -21.20 0.45
N CYS A 343 -21.38 -21.11 0.34
CA CYS A 343 -20.63 -19.88 0.13
C CYS A 343 -20.17 -19.77 -1.32
N ARG A 344 -20.40 -18.62 -1.97
CA ARG A 344 -19.94 -18.41 -3.34
C ARG A 344 -19.37 -17.03 -3.58
N VAL A 345 -18.15 -16.98 -4.11
CA VAL A 345 -17.54 -15.79 -4.68
C VAL A 345 -17.95 -15.63 -6.14
N TYR A 346 -18.27 -14.41 -6.55
CA TYR A 346 -18.64 -14.13 -7.93
C TYR A 346 -18.32 -12.69 -8.37
N SER A 347 -18.27 -12.49 -9.68
CA SER A 347 -18.10 -11.18 -10.31
C SER A 347 -19.44 -10.46 -10.48
N PRO A 348 -19.57 -9.17 -10.12
CA PRO A 348 -20.79 -8.41 -10.37
C PRO A 348 -21.03 -8.20 -11.87
N THR A 349 -22.29 -8.09 -12.30
CA THR A 349 -22.62 -7.85 -13.71
C THR A 349 -22.65 -6.35 -13.98
N GLN A 350 -21.84 -5.86 -14.92
CA GLN A 350 -21.85 -4.43 -15.25
C GLN A 350 -23.14 -4.03 -15.96
N GLN A 351 -23.71 -2.91 -15.54
CA GLN A 351 -24.83 -2.24 -16.19
C GLN A 351 -24.39 -0.82 -16.54
N LEU A 352 -24.27 -0.52 -17.83
CA LEU A 352 -23.86 0.80 -18.28
C LEU A 352 -25.01 1.80 -18.14
N ILE A 353 -24.71 2.98 -17.60
CA ILE A 353 -25.60 4.12 -17.53
C ILE A 353 -24.99 5.30 -18.28
N ASP A 354 -25.72 5.80 -19.26
CA ASP A 354 -25.36 7.01 -19.99
C ASP A 354 -25.83 8.23 -19.18
N ILE A 355 -24.94 9.21 -18.98
CA ILE A 355 -25.24 10.43 -18.23
C ILE A 355 -24.96 11.65 -19.11
N THR A 356 -25.98 12.47 -19.30
CA THR A 356 -25.85 13.78 -19.94
C THR A 356 -26.03 14.87 -18.89
N ALA A 357 -25.07 15.79 -18.79
CA ALA A 357 -25.10 16.93 -17.89
C ALA A 357 -25.09 18.24 -18.69
N ALA A 358 -26.18 19.01 -18.60
CA ALA A 358 -26.25 20.36 -19.12
C ALA A 358 -25.98 21.36 -17.99
N VAL A 359 -24.84 22.05 -18.05
CA VAL A 359 -24.34 22.90 -16.96
C VAL A 359 -24.47 24.38 -17.32
N LYS A 360 -25.02 25.19 -16.40
CA LYS A 360 -25.09 26.64 -16.50
C LYS A 360 -24.00 27.27 -15.63
N GLY A 361 -23.25 28.19 -16.19
CA GLY A 361 -22.19 28.91 -15.48
C GLY A 361 -21.19 29.58 -16.42
N MET A 362 -20.53 30.63 -15.96
CA MET A 362 -19.51 31.32 -16.75
C MET A 362 -18.11 30.77 -16.43
N GLY A 363 -17.42 30.23 -17.44
CA GLY A 363 -16.05 29.71 -17.26
C GLY A 363 -15.98 28.38 -16.51
N VAL A 364 -17.00 27.53 -16.66
CA VAL A 364 -17.00 26.16 -16.12
C VAL A 364 -16.03 25.28 -16.91
N ASN A 365 -15.23 24.49 -16.19
CA ASN A 365 -14.40 23.46 -16.80
C ASN A 365 -15.20 22.16 -16.97
N PHE A 366 -15.56 21.82 -18.21
CA PHE A 366 -16.35 20.63 -18.51
C PHE A 366 -15.61 19.31 -18.19
N THR A 367 -14.27 19.31 -18.23
CA THR A 367 -13.45 18.14 -17.87
C THR A 367 -13.57 17.81 -16.38
N ASP A 368 -13.66 18.82 -15.51
CA ASP A 368 -13.81 18.62 -14.07
C ASP A 368 -15.20 18.07 -13.73
N VAL A 369 -16.22 18.54 -14.45
CA VAL A 369 -17.59 18.01 -14.35
C VAL A 369 -17.62 16.54 -14.81
N GLU A 370 -17.03 16.24 -15.96
CA GLU A 370 -16.96 14.86 -16.47
C GLU A 370 -16.23 13.93 -15.49
N THR A 371 -15.09 14.38 -14.97
CA THR A 371 -14.30 13.62 -13.98
C THR A 371 -15.10 13.39 -12.70
N THR A 372 -15.84 14.40 -12.22
CA THR A 372 -16.71 14.27 -11.04
C THR A 372 -17.82 13.25 -11.27
N ILE A 373 -18.44 13.24 -12.45
CA ILE A 373 -19.45 12.24 -12.82
C ILE A 373 -18.83 10.84 -12.84
N ARG A 374 -17.66 10.68 -13.48
CA ARG A 374 -16.96 9.40 -13.57
C ARG A 374 -16.55 8.87 -12.18
N ASN A 375 -16.05 9.74 -11.31
CA ASN A 375 -15.67 9.38 -9.95
C ASN A 375 -16.87 8.96 -9.10
N TYR A 376 -17.97 9.71 -9.17
CA TYR A 376 -19.20 9.36 -8.46
C TYR A 376 -19.71 7.96 -8.85
N ILE A 377 -19.77 7.64 -10.15
CA ILE A 377 -20.21 6.32 -10.60
C ILE A 377 -19.19 5.22 -10.24
N ALA A 378 -17.89 5.54 -10.24
CA ALA A 378 -16.86 4.58 -9.83
C ALA A 378 -16.94 4.24 -8.33
N GLU A 379 -17.40 5.17 -7.49
CA GLU A 379 -17.62 4.97 -6.06
C GLU A 379 -18.78 4.01 -5.74
N LEU A 380 -19.82 3.98 -6.60
CA LEU A 380 -21.03 3.18 -6.39
C LEU A 380 -20.71 1.69 -6.21
N ALA A 381 -21.25 1.11 -5.16
CA ALA A 381 -21.25 -0.33 -4.90
C ALA A 381 -22.22 -1.07 -5.83
N PRO A 382 -22.05 -2.40 -6.05
CA PRO A 382 -23.09 -3.21 -6.66
C PRO A 382 -24.39 -3.09 -5.85
N VAL A 383 -25.54 -3.11 -6.53
CA VAL A 383 -26.89 -2.86 -5.94
C VAL A 383 -27.16 -1.42 -5.49
N GLU A 384 -26.13 -0.57 -5.34
CA GLU A 384 -26.33 0.81 -4.94
C GLU A 384 -27.09 1.60 -6.01
N GLU A 385 -28.08 2.38 -5.56
CA GLU A 385 -28.84 3.23 -6.46
C GLU A 385 -28.03 4.44 -6.90
N TYR A 386 -28.09 4.75 -8.19
CA TYR A 386 -27.67 6.07 -8.66
C TYR A 386 -28.65 7.11 -8.14
N GLN A 387 -28.16 8.10 -7.41
CA GLN A 387 -28.96 9.19 -6.86
C GLN A 387 -28.66 10.48 -7.60
N ALA A 388 -29.60 10.93 -8.42
CA ALA A 388 -29.42 12.13 -9.25
C ALA A 388 -29.11 13.37 -8.40
N ASN A 389 -29.78 13.54 -7.25
CA ASN A 389 -29.59 14.69 -6.37
C ASN A 389 -28.19 14.76 -5.73
N VAL A 390 -27.58 13.60 -5.44
CA VAL A 390 -26.21 13.55 -4.90
C VAL A 390 -25.22 13.97 -5.98
N LEU A 391 -25.41 13.51 -7.22
CA LEU A 391 -24.56 13.93 -8.34
C LEU A 391 -24.72 15.42 -8.65
N VAL A 392 -25.95 15.95 -8.67
CA VAL A 392 -26.21 17.39 -8.79
C VAL A 392 -25.45 18.16 -7.70
N SER A 393 -25.57 17.74 -6.44
CA SER A 393 -24.88 18.41 -5.33
C SER A 393 -23.36 18.40 -5.48
N ARG A 394 -22.76 17.31 -5.99
CA ARG A 394 -21.31 17.23 -6.23
C ARG A 394 -20.87 18.14 -7.38
N ILE A 395 -21.66 18.23 -8.45
CA ILE A 395 -21.37 19.12 -9.59
C ILE A 395 -21.55 20.59 -9.21
N MET A 396 -22.58 20.92 -8.42
CA MET A 396 -22.82 22.29 -7.91
C MET A 396 -21.74 22.79 -6.95
N ALA A 397 -20.97 21.89 -6.34
CA ALA A 397 -19.83 22.24 -5.50
C ALA A 397 -18.59 22.67 -6.31
N LEU A 398 -18.58 22.43 -7.63
CA LEU A 398 -17.50 22.85 -8.51
C LEU A 398 -17.53 24.37 -8.74
N ALA A 399 -16.36 24.96 -8.97
CA ALA A 399 -16.24 26.40 -9.19
C ALA A 399 -17.02 26.83 -10.45
N ASN A 400 -17.69 27.98 -10.35
CA ASN A 400 -18.41 28.65 -11.43
C ASN A 400 -19.65 27.90 -11.98
N VAL A 401 -20.09 26.82 -11.33
CA VAL A 401 -21.34 26.14 -11.67
C VAL A 401 -22.51 26.80 -10.93
N GLU A 402 -23.50 27.30 -11.68
CA GLU A 402 -24.69 27.93 -11.14
C GLU A 402 -25.91 26.98 -11.13
N ASP A 403 -26.01 26.10 -12.12
CA ASP A 403 -27.09 25.13 -12.24
C ASP A 403 -26.67 23.93 -13.09
N VAL A 404 -27.29 22.77 -12.89
CA VAL A 404 -27.07 21.58 -13.70
C VAL A 404 -28.35 20.78 -13.90
N VAL A 405 -28.61 20.43 -15.16
CA VAL A 405 -29.69 19.52 -15.53
C VAL A 405 -29.08 18.20 -15.96
N LEU A 406 -29.40 17.12 -15.24
CA LEU A 406 -28.92 15.78 -15.53
C LEU A 406 -29.98 14.96 -16.29
N THR A 407 -29.53 14.08 -17.17
CA THR A 407 -30.32 12.99 -17.74
C THR A 407 -29.54 11.70 -17.52
N PRO A 408 -30.05 10.72 -16.75
CA PRO A 408 -31.34 10.70 -16.05
C PRO A 408 -31.41 11.65 -14.83
N ASN A 409 -32.57 12.29 -14.66
CA ASN A 409 -32.90 13.18 -13.53
C ASN A 409 -33.60 12.47 -12.36
N SER A 410 -33.65 11.14 -12.39
CA SER A 410 -34.28 10.30 -11.39
C SER A 410 -33.28 9.28 -10.86
N ASN A 411 -33.60 8.71 -9.69
CA ASN A 411 -32.82 7.62 -9.16
C ASN A 411 -32.94 6.39 -10.08
N VAL A 412 -31.82 5.75 -10.35
CA VAL A 412 -31.77 4.52 -11.15
C VAL A 412 -31.35 3.39 -10.23
N GLN A 413 -32.27 2.46 -10.00
CA GLN A 413 -32.01 1.27 -9.20
C GLN A 413 -31.44 0.16 -10.09
N PRO A 414 -30.30 -0.46 -9.71
CA PRO A 414 -29.78 -1.62 -10.40
C PRO A 414 -30.77 -2.78 -10.24
N ILE A 415 -30.93 -3.58 -11.29
CA ILE A 415 -31.73 -4.80 -11.16
C ILE A 415 -30.97 -5.75 -10.22
N VAL A 416 -31.69 -6.45 -9.34
CA VAL A 416 -31.08 -7.50 -8.52
C VAL A 416 -31.93 -8.72 -8.62
N ASN A 417 -31.33 -9.82 -9.07
CA ASN A 417 -31.99 -11.11 -9.11
C ASN A 417 -31.05 -12.20 -8.59
N TRP A 418 -31.56 -13.42 -8.50
CA TRP A 418 -30.81 -14.55 -7.97
C TRP A 418 -29.60 -14.93 -8.86
N MET A 419 -29.60 -14.59 -10.16
CA MET A 419 -28.48 -14.81 -11.08
C MET A 419 -27.51 -13.63 -11.18
N HIS A 420 -28.02 -12.40 -11.12
CA HIS A 420 -27.30 -11.18 -11.44
C HIS A 420 -27.41 -10.14 -10.31
N THR A 421 -26.24 -9.67 -9.90
CA THR A 421 -26.10 -8.44 -9.12
C THR A 421 -25.59 -7.38 -10.08
N TYR A 422 -26.48 -6.49 -10.52
CA TYR A 422 -26.07 -5.44 -11.44
C TYR A 422 -25.31 -4.34 -10.70
N TRP A 423 -24.28 -3.84 -11.37
CA TRP A 423 -23.37 -2.83 -10.88
C TRP A 423 -23.29 -1.69 -11.89
N LEU A 424 -23.74 -0.50 -11.47
CA LEU A 424 -23.79 0.65 -12.36
C LEU A 424 -22.38 1.08 -12.74
N ARG A 425 -22.16 1.22 -14.03
CA ARG A 425 -20.87 1.64 -14.59
C ARG A 425 -21.10 2.72 -15.62
N THR A 426 -20.12 3.60 -15.74
CA THR A 426 -20.20 4.73 -16.64
C THR A 426 -20.27 4.23 -18.08
N GLY A 427 -21.36 4.58 -18.77
CA GLY A 427 -21.45 4.46 -20.22
C GLY A 427 -20.87 5.72 -20.87
N THR A 428 -21.68 6.34 -21.71
CA THR A 428 -21.37 7.61 -22.38
C THR A 428 -21.63 8.76 -21.41
N VAL A 429 -20.64 9.63 -21.20
CA VAL A 429 -20.80 10.88 -20.46
C VAL A 429 -20.75 12.03 -21.45
N LEU A 430 -21.81 12.83 -21.49
CA LEU A 430 -21.88 14.02 -22.32
C LEU A 430 -22.07 15.24 -21.42
N VAL A 431 -21.13 16.18 -21.47
CA VAL A 431 -21.22 17.45 -20.76
C VAL A 431 -21.38 18.57 -21.78
N SER A 432 -22.42 19.38 -21.64
CA SER A 432 -22.68 20.52 -22.51
C SER A 432 -23.02 21.76 -21.69
N ALA A 433 -22.83 22.94 -22.27
CA ALA A 433 -23.43 24.16 -21.72
C ALA A 433 -24.95 24.05 -21.77
N ALA A 434 -25.63 24.48 -20.70
CA ALA A 434 -27.06 24.70 -20.74
C ALA A 434 -27.39 25.84 -21.75
N PRO A 435 -28.49 25.72 -22.51
CA PRO A 435 -28.89 26.74 -23.48
C PRO A 435 -29.24 28.09 -22.85
#